data_AF-A0AAV5TGJ7-F1
#
_entry.id   AF-A0AAV5TGJ7-F1
#
_cell.length_a   1.000
_cell.length_b   1.000
_cell.length_c   1.000
_cell.angle_alpha   90.00
_cell.angle_beta   90.00
_cell.angle_gamma   90.00
#
_symmetry.space_group_name_H-M   'P 1'
#
loop_
_entity.id
_entity.type
_entity.pdbx_description
1 polymer ?
#
loop_
_entity_poly.entity_id
_entity_poly.type
_entity_poly.pdbx_seq_one_letter_code
_entity_poly.pdbx_strand_id
1 'polypeptide(L)'
;NTTELSAEFQSGIVLIHYFSGPLFFAFNAFVCILILIDSDSRGKGYRKYLFALQFWSTIADINLNIYAPFFQFNCRVIYADSAYSK
;
A
#
# COMPACT_ATOMS: atom_id res chain seq x y z
N ASN A 1 27.42 -11.17 -16.47
CA ASN A 1 26.21 -10.38 -16.76
C ASN A 1 24.96 -11.16 -16.44
N THR A 2 24.57 -11.21 -15.17
CA THR A 2 23.28 -11.75 -14.74
C THR A 2 22.38 -10.57 -14.44
N THR A 3 21.34 -10.40 -15.25
CA THR A 3 20.23 -9.45 -15.09
C THR A 3 19.29 -9.84 -13.93
N GLU A 4 19.83 -10.53 -12.92
CA GLU A 4 19.06 -11.06 -11.79
C GLU A 4 19.23 -10.15 -10.59
N LEU A 5 18.10 -9.64 -10.10
CA LEU A 5 18.01 -8.87 -8.86
C LEU A 5 18.51 -9.76 -7.70
N SER A 6 19.35 -9.24 -6.80
CA SER A 6 19.93 -10.06 -5.74
C SER A 6 18.86 -10.68 -4.83
N ALA A 7 19.04 -11.94 -4.45
CA ALA A 7 18.09 -12.70 -3.63
C ALA A 7 17.83 -12.02 -2.27
N GLU A 8 18.85 -11.35 -1.71
CA GLU A 8 18.75 -10.56 -0.49
C GLU A 8 17.79 -9.38 -0.64
N PHE A 9 17.86 -8.66 -1.76
CA PHE A 9 16.99 -7.51 -2.02
C PHE A 9 15.54 -7.91 -2.26
N GLN A 10 15.30 -9.01 -2.99
CA GLN A 10 13.95 -9.57 -3.14
C GLN A 10 13.34 -9.98 -1.79
N SER A 11 14.14 -10.65 -0.96
CA SER A 11 13.71 -11.08 0.38
C SER A 11 13.38 -9.88 1.27
N GLY A 12 14.17 -8.81 1.20
CA GLY A 12 13.90 -7.57 1.91
C GLY A 12 12.59 -6.90 1.49
N ILE A 13 12.30 -6.82 0.19
CA ILE A 13 11.03 -6.26 -0.31
C ILE A 13 9.83 -7.09 0.16
N VAL A 14 9.92 -8.41 0.04
CA VAL A 14 8.85 -9.32 0.47
C VAL A 14 8.56 -9.16 1.95
N LEU A 15 9.61 -9.09 2.78
CA LEU A 15 9.49 -8.87 4.21
C LEU A 15 8.81 -7.54 4.53
N ILE A 16 9.25 -6.46 3.88
CA ILE A 16 8.66 -5.12 4.06
C ILE A 16 7.17 -5.13 3.72
N HIS A 17 6.77 -5.71 2.58
CA HIS A 17 5.35 -5.81 2.19
C HIS A 17 4.53 -6.65 3.18
N TYR A 18 5.11 -7.73 3.72
CA TYR A 18 4.45 -8.58 4.71
C TYR A 18 4.11 -7.84 6.00
N PHE A 19 4.94 -6.87 6.41
CA PHE A 19 4.70 -6.09 7.63
C PHE A 19 3.92 -4.81 7.35
N SER A 20 4.25 -4.09 6.28
CA SER A 20 3.65 -2.79 5.98
C SER A 20 2.18 -2.91 5.63
N GLY A 21 1.79 -3.88 4.80
CA GLY A 21 0.42 -4.06 4.35
C GLY A 21 -0.57 -4.23 5.51
N PRO A 22 -0.39 -5.23 6.39
CA PRO A 22 -1.26 -5.43 7.55
C PRO A 22 -1.24 -4.25 8.53
N LEU A 23 -0.08 -3.60 8.73
CA LEU A 23 0.03 -2.45 9.62
C LEU A 23 -0.77 -1.24 9.10
N PHE A 24 -0.64 -0.91 7.81
CA PHE A 24 -1.41 0.16 7.18
C PHE A 24 -2.90 -0.17 7.14
N PHE A 25 -3.27 -1.42 6.87
CA PHE A 25 -4.66 -1.86 6.95
C PHE A 25 -5.24 -1.68 8.36
N ALA A 26 -4.51 -2.10 9.39
CA ALA A 26 -4.94 -1.96 10.78
C ALA A 26 -5.12 -0.49 11.18
N PHE A 27 -4.17 0.38 10.79
CA PHE A 27 -4.26 1.82 11.05
C PHE A 27 -5.46 2.44 10.33
N ASN A 28 -5.65 2.13 9.05
CA ASN A 28 -6.79 2.63 8.27
C ASN A 28 -8.14 2.15 8.83
N ALA A 29 -8.23 0.88 9.23
CA ALA A 29 -9.42 0.34 9.89
C ALA A 29 -9.71 1.04 11.21
N PHE A 30 -8.68 1.33 12.00
CA PHE A 30 -8.80 2.10 13.24
C PHE A 30 -9.34 3.51 12.99
N VAL A 31 -8.84 4.22 11.98
CA VAL A 31 -9.35 5.55 11.60
C VAL A 31 -10.82 5.48 11.18
N CYS A 32 -11.21 4.49 10.38
CA CYS A 32 -12.61 4.25 10.01
C CYS A 32 -13.51 4.06 11.24
N ILE A 33 -13.06 3.28 12.22
CA ILE A 33 -13.80 3.07 13.48
C ILE A 33 -13.93 4.37 14.26
N LEU A 34 -12.87 5.19 14.37
CA LEU A 34 -12.93 6.49 15.05
C LEU A 34 -13.95 7.43 14.41
N ILE A 35 -14.02 7.47 13.07
CA ILE A 35 -15.00 8.29 12.34
C ILE A 35 -16.44 7.80 12.61
N LEU A 36 -16.64 6.49 12.75
CA LEU A 36 -17.95 5.90 13.04
C LEU A 36 -18.39 6.12 14.50
N ILE A 37 -17.46 6.08 15.45
CA ILE A 37 -17.73 6.30 16.88
C ILE A 37 -18.03 7.77 17.16
N ASP A 38 -17.49 8.70 16.37
CA ASP A 38 -17.78 10.12 16.55
C ASP A 38 -19.28 10.42 16.39
N SER A 39 -19.91 10.71 17.52
CA SER A 39 -21.34 10.94 17.65
C SER A 39 -21.74 12.41 17.58
N ASP A 40 -20.81 13.35 17.36
CA ASP A 40 -21.17 14.78 17.31
C ASP A 40 -22.25 15.02 16.23
N SER A 41 -23.32 15.73 16.56
CA SER A 41 -24.39 16.04 15.62
C SER A 41 -23.97 17.11 14.60
N ARG A 42 -22.97 17.92 14.94
CA ARG A 42 -22.37 18.92 14.06
C ARG A 42 -21.44 18.21 13.07
N GLY A 43 -21.69 18.39 11.76
CA GLY A 43 -20.79 17.86 10.73
C GLY A 43 -21.04 16.42 10.28
N LYS A 44 -22.20 15.81 10.56
CA LYS A 44 -22.56 14.45 10.08
C LYS A 44 -22.30 14.23 8.58
N GLY A 45 -22.61 15.22 7.73
CA GLY A 45 -22.35 15.14 6.29
C GLY A 45 -20.86 15.07 5.97
N TYR A 46 -20.05 15.90 6.63
CA TYR A 46 -18.60 15.91 6.48
C TYR A 46 -17.97 14.60 6.95
N ARG A 47 -18.45 14.00 8.06
CA ARG A 47 -17.97 12.68 8.50
C ARG A 47 -18.30 11.55 7.56
N LYS A 48 -19.49 11.55 6.95
CA LYS A 48 -19.83 10.56 5.91
C LYS A 48 -18.87 10.68 4.73
N TYR A 49 -18.53 11.90 4.32
CA TYR A 49 -17.52 12.15 3.30
C TYR A 49 -16.13 11.63 3.73
N LEU A 50 -15.66 11.97 4.94
CA LEU A 50 -14.37 11.50 5.46
C LEU A 50 -14.32 9.97 5.56
N PHE A 51 -15.40 9.33 6.00
CA PHE A 51 -15.49 7.87 6.06
C PHE A 51 -15.39 7.25 4.67
N ALA A 52 -16.19 7.75 3.72
CA ALA A 52 -16.13 7.27 2.34
C ALA A 52 -14.73 7.46 1.75
N LEU A 53 -14.12 8.62 1.97
CA LEU A 53 -12.75 8.91 1.52
C LEU A 53 -11.74 7.92 2.12
N GLN A 54 -11.77 7.72 3.43
CA GLN A 54 -10.87 6.80 4.13
C GLN A 54 -11.06 5.35 3.66
N PHE A 55 -12.32 4.93 3.50
CA PHE A 55 -12.67 3.59 3.02
C PHE A 55 -12.17 3.35 1.60
N TRP A 56 -12.42 4.27 0.68
CA TRP A 56 -11.95 4.16 -0.70
C TRP A 56 -10.42 4.23 -0.81
N SER A 57 -9.76 5.07 0.00
CA SER A 57 -8.29 5.10 0.08
C SER A 57 -7.74 3.74 0.51
N THR A 58 -8.36 3.13 1.53
CA THR A 58 -7.94 1.81 2.02
C THR A 58 -8.10 0.73 0.94
N ILE A 59 -9.18 0.78 0.17
CA ILE A 59 -9.39 -0.13 -0.96
C ILE A 59 -8.35 0.10 -2.06
N ALA A 60 -8.03 1.36 -2.38
CA ALA A 60 -6.99 1.67 -3.36
C ALA A 60 -5.62 1.12 -2.92
N ASP A 61 -5.26 1.30 -1.64
CA ASP A 61 -4.01 0.77 -1.08
C ASP A 61 -3.95 -0.76 -1.14
N ILE A 62 -5.07 -1.45 -0.85
CA ILE A 62 -5.15 -2.92 -0.97
C ILE A 62 -4.93 -3.35 -2.42
N ASN A 63 -5.61 -2.70 -3.37
CA ASN A 63 -5.46 -3.02 -4.79
C ASN A 63 -4.02 -2.81 -5.24
N LEU A 64 -3.40 -1.68 -4.89
CA LEU A 64 -2.00 -1.39 -5.23
C LEU A 64 -1.05 -2.44 -4.64
N ASN A 65 -1.26 -2.88 -3.39
CA ASN A 65 -0.47 -3.94 -2.77
C ASN A 65 -0.67 -5.31 -3.47
N ILE A 66 -1.88 -5.63 -3.94
CA ILE A 66 -2.14 -6.85 -4.72
C ILE A 66 -1.44 -6.81 -6.08
N TYR A 67 -1.38 -5.63 -6.71
CA TYR A 67 -0.68 -5.43 -7.97
C TYR A 67 0.85 -5.28 -7.81
N ALA A 68 1.35 -5.00 -6.61
CA ALA A 68 2.78 -4.86 -6.32
C ALA A 68 3.64 -6.05 -6.79
N PRO A 69 3.31 -7.33 -6.53
CA PRO A 69 4.09 -8.47 -7.05
C PRO A 69 4.09 -8.54 -8.58
N PHE A 70 2.99 -8.19 -9.24
CA PHE A 70 2.94 -8.10 -10.71
C PHE A 70 3.84 -6.98 -11.22
N PHE A 71 3.80 -5.81 -10.57
CA PHE A 71 4.68 -4.71 -10.89
C PHE A 71 6.15 -5.08 -10.63
N GLN A 72 6.46 -5.82 -9.55
CA GLN A 72 7.79 -6.28 -9.20
C GLN A 72 8.36 -7.30 -10.20
N PHE A 73 7.52 -8.19 -10.73
CA PHE A 73 7.88 -9.11 -11.81
C PHE A 73 8.21 -8.37 -13.11
N ASN A 74 7.41 -7.34 -13.46
CA ASN A 74 7.64 -6.52 -14.65
C ASN A 74 8.75 -5.47 -14.46
N CYS A 75 8.99 -5.01 -13.23
CA CYS A 75 10.08 -4.12 -12.84
C CYS A 75 11.45 -4.76 -13.02
N ARG A 76 11.55 -6.09 -13.04
CA ARG A 76 12.76 -6.79 -13.47
C ARG A 76 13.22 -6.34 -14.87
N VAL A 77 12.29 -5.95 -15.74
CA VAL A 77 12.59 -5.39 -17.07
C VAL A 77 12.97 -3.90 -16.99
N ILE A 78 12.33 -3.13 -16.09
CA ILE A 78 12.53 -1.68 -15.94
C ILE A 78 13.87 -1.35 -15.24
N TYR A 79 14.24 -2.08 -14.20
CA TYR A 79 15.48 -1.87 -13.43
C TYR A 79 16.69 -2.62 -14.00
N ALA A 80 16.50 -3.58 -14.92
CA ALA A 80 17.62 -4.26 -15.58
C ALA A 80 18.47 -3.31 -16.45
N ASP A 81 17.87 -2.21 -16.94
CA ASP A 81 18.55 -1.26 -17.83
C ASP A 81 19.17 -0.06 -17.08
N SER A 82 18.70 0.25 -15.87
CA SER A 82 19.23 1.40 -15.10
C SER A 82 20.57 1.12 -14.42
N ALA A 83 21.02 -0.14 -14.36
CA ALA A 83 22.26 -0.55 -13.71
C ALA A 83 23.53 -0.30 -14.56
N TYR A 84 23.39 0.13 -15.82
CA TYR A 84 24.52 0.39 -16.73
C TYR A 84 24.64 1.85 -17.21
N SER A 85 24.00 2.81 -16.54
CA SER A 85 24.27 4.25 -16.76
C SER A 85 25.39 4.74 -15.83
N LYS A 86 26.61 4.22 -16.01
CA LYS A 86 27.89 4.87 -15.71
C LYS A 86 28.98 4.29 -16.61
#